data_AF-A0A5C6Z1P7-F1
#
_entry.id   AF-A0A5C6Z1P7-F1
#
_cell.length_a   1.000
_cell.length_b   1.000
_cell.length_c   1.000
_cell.angle_alpha   90.00
_cell.angle_beta   90.00
_cell.angle_gamma   90.00
#
_symmetry.space_group_name_H-M   'P 1'
#
loop_
_entity.id
_entity.type
_entity.pdbx_description
1 polymer ?
#
loop_
_entity_poly.entity_id
_entity_poly.type
_entity_poly.pdbx_seq_one_letter_code
_entity_poly.pdbx_strand_id
1 'polypeptide(L)'
;MINTFKNVKSPKVLDEIDVYTFMDMVKSPEKEVLLAIEKARNAYKNDEEELYVKLKEGISCFTLNFSFYDWRRNDNIKAPSGFIYIDLDNIVSIDLTNPYIFCTWKSLSNYGRGILVRVKNLSKDNFRYVYKEVSELLGIESDIGAKKASQPNIHSYDPDLFYNEDSITFKPTINMVTRVGNNNSPITLAFKKREVRVAYATGVIRFNNLHTIDFEGKDYVVFEEKQLFAKAFIPKSINRGSRNTYMSSFAHQIIALNLEMPFDDFCSFIININRDHCKPPLKDEEIMTIVKYKYGEKEKTPILNYERRLVFNPKAGLSKIQKNRIKGKIIGGIRMKKSIAKIEKAIDNWSFEESGKITQKSLQEKTGKCIKTIERHYKHFKERISSLNSKLKNDDKELDKAA
;
A
#
# COMPACT_ATOMS: atom_id res chain seq x y z
N MET A 1 -17.80 21.50 -7.93
CA MET A 1 -17.11 22.71 -7.44
C MET A 1 -15.64 22.66 -7.83
N ILE A 2 -15.13 23.78 -8.36
CA ILE A 2 -13.78 23.99 -8.89
C ILE A 2 -13.20 25.19 -8.14
N ASN A 3 -11.97 25.09 -7.63
CA ASN A 3 -11.33 26.26 -7.01
C ASN A 3 -10.59 27.12 -8.02
N THR A 4 -10.60 28.42 -7.76
CA THR A 4 -9.81 29.42 -8.49
C THR A 4 -8.61 29.86 -7.65
N PHE A 5 -7.52 30.23 -8.33
CA PHE A 5 -6.27 30.66 -7.72
C PHE A 5 -5.71 31.84 -8.49
N LYS A 6 -5.02 32.74 -7.77
CA LYS A 6 -4.39 33.93 -8.37
C LYS A 6 -3.47 33.54 -9.53
N ASN A 7 -2.68 32.48 -9.34
CA ASN A 7 -1.83 31.86 -10.36
C ASN A 7 -1.19 30.56 -9.82
N VAL A 8 -0.39 29.89 -10.64
CA VAL A 8 0.26 28.62 -10.28
C VAL A 8 1.21 28.72 -9.07
N LYS A 9 1.79 29.91 -8.82
CA LYS A 9 2.69 30.18 -7.68
C LYS A 9 1.95 30.56 -6.40
N SER A 10 0.65 30.84 -6.47
CA SER A 10 -0.18 31.29 -5.36
C SER A 10 -1.20 30.21 -5.00
N PRO A 11 -0.83 29.23 -4.15
CA PRO A 11 -1.67 28.06 -3.87
C PRO A 11 -2.84 28.32 -2.91
N LYS A 12 -3.03 29.55 -2.40
CA LYS A 12 -4.18 29.90 -1.56
C LYS A 12 -5.45 29.94 -2.42
N VAL A 13 -6.50 29.24 -2.00
CA VAL A 13 -7.80 29.25 -2.66
C VAL A 13 -8.35 30.68 -2.64
N LEU A 14 -8.76 31.20 -3.80
CA LEU A 14 -9.41 32.51 -3.90
C LEU A 14 -10.92 32.37 -3.85
N ASP A 15 -11.47 31.48 -4.68
CA ASP A 15 -12.91 31.27 -4.80
C ASP A 15 -13.25 29.83 -5.19
N GLU A 16 -14.53 29.49 -5.17
CA GLU A 16 -15.08 28.20 -5.55
C GLU A 16 -16.28 28.37 -6.50
N ILE A 17 -16.13 27.89 -7.73
CA ILE A 17 -17.12 28.03 -8.82
C ILE A 17 -17.64 26.68 -9.28
N ASP A 18 -18.75 26.66 -10.02
CA ASP A 18 -19.22 25.47 -10.72
C ASP A 18 -18.52 25.31 -12.10
N VAL A 19 -18.81 24.20 -12.79
CA VAL A 19 -18.16 23.85 -14.07
C VAL A 19 -18.62 24.72 -15.24
N TYR A 20 -19.86 25.20 -15.20
CA TYR A 20 -20.43 26.05 -16.24
C TYR A 20 -19.83 27.45 -16.15
N THR A 21 -19.72 28.00 -14.93
CA THR A 21 -18.97 29.24 -14.69
C THR A 21 -17.51 29.13 -15.17
N PHE A 22 -16.83 28.00 -14.91
CA PHE A 22 -15.49 27.76 -15.47
C PHE A 22 -15.46 27.78 -17.00
N MET A 23 -16.43 27.13 -17.65
CA MET A 23 -16.52 27.09 -19.12
C MET A 23 -16.79 28.48 -19.70
N ASP A 24 -17.63 29.29 -19.06
CA ASP A 24 -17.90 30.67 -19.47
C ASP A 24 -16.64 31.52 -19.37
N MET A 25 -15.85 31.36 -18.31
CA MET A 25 -14.56 32.04 -18.17
C MET A 25 -13.58 31.66 -19.30
N VAL A 26 -13.54 30.39 -19.72
CA VAL A 26 -12.69 29.95 -20.85
C VAL A 26 -13.19 30.49 -22.19
N LYS A 27 -14.51 30.57 -22.40
CA LYS A 27 -15.11 31.10 -23.64
C LYS A 27 -15.03 32.62 -23.74
N SER A 28 -15.12 33.32 -22.61
CA SER A 28 -15.23 34.78 -22.55
C SER A 28 -14.54 35.31 -21.29
N PRO A 29 -13.19 35.24 -21.24
CA PRO A 29 -12.43 35.73 -20.10
C PRO A 29 -12.52 37.25 -19.97
N GLU A 30 -12.30 37.76 -18.76
CA GLU A 30 -12.12 39.19 -18.52
C GLU A 30 -11.00 39.77 -19.41
N LYS A 31 -11.14 41.03 -19.80
CA LYS A 31 -10.27 41.70 -20.78
C LYS A 31 -8.78 41.62 -20.37
N GLU A 32 -8.48 41.81 -19.10
CA GLU A 32 -7.12 41.75 -18.56
C GLU A 32 -6.52 40.34 -18.68
N VAL A 33 -7.34 39.32 -18.43
CA VAL A 33 -6.93 37.91 -18.55
C VAL A 33 -6.73 37.52 -20.02
N LEU A 34 -7.63 37.96 -20.91
CA LEU A 34 -7.53 37.73 -22.35
C LEU A 34 -6.21 38.31 -22.90
N LEU A 35 -5.90 39.56 -22.56
CA LEU A 35 -4.65 40.21 -22.95
C LEU A 35 -3.41 39.45 -22.45
N ALA A 36 -3.46 38.89 -21.23
CA ALA A 36 -2.37 38.08 -20.69
C ALA A 36 -2.20 36.75 -21.45
N ILE A 37 -3.31 36.10 -21.79
CA ILE A 37 -3.34 34.85 -22.58
C ILE A 37 -2.77 35.09 -23.99
N GLU A 38 -3.19 36.16 -24.68
CA GLU A 38 -2.71 36.49 -26.02
C GLU A 38 -1.20 36.80 -26.03
N LYS A 39 -0.71 37.53 -25.02
CA LYS A 39 0.72 37.76 -24.85
C LYS A 39 1.50 36.45 -24.67
N ALA A 40 0.99 35.54 -23.84
CA ALA A 40 1.62 34.24 -23.65
C ALA A 40 1.63 33.42 -24.95
N ARG A 41 0.53 33.42 -25.71
CA ARG A 41 0.44 32.74 -27.02
C ARG A 41 1.44 33.29 -28.02
N ASN A 42 1.60 34.62 -28.09
CA ASN A 42 2.57 35.25 -28.98
C ASN A 42 4.00 34.88 -28.60
N ALA A 43 4.34 34.90 -27.30
CA ALA A 43 5.65 34.45 -26.81
C ALA A 43 5.92 32.98 -27.18
N TYR A 44 4.94 32.09 -27.02
CA TYR A 44 5.07 30.69 -27.42
C TYR A 44 5.28 30.53 -28.93
N LYS A 45 4.53 31.28 -29.76
CA LYS A 45 4.63 31.25 -31.22
C LYS A 45 5.98 31.75 -31.73
N ASN A 46 6.61 32.67 -31.02
CA ASN A 46 7.91 33.24 -31.35
C ASN A 46 9.10 32.44 -30.75
N ASP A 47 8.85 31.27 -30.16
CA ASP A 47 9.84 30.46 -29.45
C ASP A 47 10.55 31.20 -28.29
N GLU A 48 9.88 32.16 -27.66
CA GLU A 48 10.36 32.92 -26.50
C GLU A 48 10.05 32.19 -25.19
N GLU A 49 10.69 31.03 -24.98
CA GLU A 49 10.36 30.09 -23.89
C GLU A 49 10.38 30.73 -22.48
N GLU A 50 11.43 31.50 -22.15
CA GLU A 50 11.55 32.15 -20.85
C GLU A 50 10.43 33.16 -20.59
N LEU A 51 10.06 33.93 -21.63
CA LEU A 51 8.97 34.89 -21.54
C LEU A 51 7.63 34.17 -21.39
N TYR A 52 7.40 33.10 -22.17
CA TYR A 52 6.19 32.29 -22.06
C TYR A 52 6.01 31.74 -20.65
N VAL A 53 7.05 31.15 -20.07
CA VAL A 53 7.02 30.61 -18.70
C VAL A 53 6.67 31.71 -17.69
N LYS A 54 7.31 32.88 -17.79
CA LYS A 54 7.05 34.01 -16.89
C LYS A 54 5.62 34.53 -16.99
N LEU A 55 5.08 34.65 -18.21
CA LEU A 55 3.69 35.08 -18.44
C LEU A 55 2.70 34.04 -17.92
N LYS A 56 2.91 32.77 -18.23
CA LYS A 56 2.12 31.62 -17.76
C LYS A 56 1.98 31.60 -16.24
N GLU A 57 3.06 31.92 -15.52
CA GLU A 57 3.07 31.95 -14.05
C GLU A 57 2.29 33.11 -13.43
N GLY A 58 1.94 34.13 -14.23
CA GLY A 58 1.15 35.28 -13.80
C GLY A 58 -0.37 35.11 -14.01
N ILE A 59 -0.79 34.16 -14.85
CA ILE A 59 -2.20 33.95 -15.22
C ILE A 59 -2.91 33.11 -14.14
N SER A 60 -4.19 33.40 -13.90
CA SER A 60 -5.03 32.65 -12.98
C SER A 60 -5.15 31.18 -13.37
N CYS A 61 -5.46 30.33 -12.41
CA CYS A 61 -5.56 28.89 -12.65
C CYS A 61 -6.63 28.24 -11.79
N PHE A 62 -7.00 27.02 -12.17
CA PHE A 62 -8.10 26.24 -11.62
C PHE A 62 -7.61 24.86 -11.15
N THR A 63 -8.38 24.20 -10.29
CA THR A 63 -8.23 22.76 -10.02
C THR A 63 -9.47 22.00 -10.38
N LEU A 64 -9.34 21.18 -11.42
CA LEU A 64 -10.49 20.56 -12.09
C LEU A 64 -10.81 19.14 -11.59
N ASN A 65 -9.86 18.48 -10.91
CA ASN A 65 -10.05 17.13 -10.36
C ASN A 65 -10.66 17.15 -8.94
N PHE A 66 -10.21 18.08 -8.09
CA PHE A 66 -10.60 18.20 -6.69
C PHE A 66 -10.70 19.67 -6.29
N SER A 67 -11.55 19.93 -5.31
CA SER A 67 -11.59 21.16 -4.53
C SER A 67 -10.79 21.02 -3.23
N PHE A 68 -10.48 22.15 -2.61
CA PHE A 68 -9.61 22.33 -1.45
C PHE A 68 -10.22 23.37 -0.51
N TYR A 69 -9.95 23.27 0.80
CA TYR A 69 -10.40 24.27 1.77
C TYR A 69 -9.64 25.60 1.61
N ASP A 70 -8.37 25.65 2.03
CA ASP A 70 -7.60 26.92 2.05
C ASP A 70 -6.43 26.96 1.07
N TRP A 71 -5.81 25.81 0.80
CA TRP A 71 -4.55 25.72 0.06
C TRP A 71 -4.55 24.52 -0.89
N ARG A 72 -4.03 24.69 -2.10
CA ARG A 72 -3.86 23.67 -3.14
C ARG A 72 -2.80 22.64 -2.77
N ARG A 73 -3.12 21.75 -1.83
CA ARG A 73 -2.29 20.64 -1.37
C ARG A 73 -3.15 19.43 -1.06
N ASN A 74 -2.60 18.23 -1.28
CA ASN A 74 -3.35 16.97 -1.13
C ASN A 74 -4.02 16.78 0.25
N ASP A 75 -3.45 17.35 1.32
CA ASP A 75 -3.98 17.21 2.68
C ASP A 75 -5.16 18.14 2.94
N ASN A 76 -5.36 19.14 2.08
CA ASN A 76 -6.46 20.10 2.14
C ASN A 76 -7.56 19.79 1.13
N ILE A 77 -7.55 18.62 0.50
CA ILE A 77 -8.62 18.22 -0.43
C ILE A 77 -9.95 18.23 0.33
N LYS A 78 -10.90 19.02 -0.17
CA LYS A 78 -12.27 19.16 0.33
C LYS A 78 -13.17 18.08 -0.25
N ALA A 79 -13.27 18.02 -1.58
CA ALA A 79 -14.09 17.04 -2.28
C ALA A 79 -13.64 16.82 -3.74
N PRO A 80 -13.92 15.66 -4.36
CA PRO A 80 -13.82 15.50 -5.81
C PRO A 80 -14.74 16.50 -6.53
N SER A 81 -14.33 16.98 -7.70
CA SER A 81 -15.16 17.91 -8.50
C SER A 81 -16.35 17.23 -9.19
N GLY A 82 -16.31 15.89 -9.30
CA GLY A 82 -17.20 15.10 -10.17
C GLY A 82 -16.63 14.88 -11.57
N PHE A 83 -15.41 15.37 -11.84
CA PHE A 83 -14.75 15.27 -13.13
C PHE A 83 -13.33 14.72 -13.03
N ILE A 84 -12.87 14.11 -14.12
CA ILE A 84 -11.45 13.90 -14.39
C ILE A 84 -11.00 14.89 -15.46
N TYR A 85 -9.94 15.62 -15.14
CA TYR A 85 -9.22 16.48 -16.08
C TYR A 85 -8.07 15.74 -16.71
N ILE A 86 -8.09 15.63 -18.04
CA ILE A 86 -6.99 15.13 -18.85
C ILE A 86 -6.32 16.32 -19.55
N ASP A 87 -5.00 16.41 -19.39
CA ASP A 87 -4.15 17.41 -20.03
C ASP A 87 -3.50 16.76 -21.26
N LEU A 88 -3.74 17.33 -22.44
CA LEU A 88 -3.16 16.89 -23.71
C LEU A 88 -2.14 17.91 -24.19
N ASP A 89 -0.88 17.49 -24.32
CA ASP A 89 0.19 18.30 -24.89
C ASP A 89 0.34 18.00 -26.38
N ASN A 90 0.51 19.05 -27.19
CA ASN A 90 0.78 18.96 -28.64
C ASN A 90 -0.27 18.18 -29.46
N ILE A 91 -1.49 18.01 -28.92
CA ILE A 91 -2.63 17.38 -29.59
C ILE A 91 -3.81 18.34 -29.57
N VAL A 92 -4.20 18.85 -30.76
CA VAL A 92 -5.31 19.80 -30.93
C VAL A 92 -6.54 19.14 -31.57
N SER A 93 -6.34 18.11 -32.38
CA SER A 93 -7.42 17.34 -32.99
C SER A 93 -7.71 16.12 -32.14
N ILE A 94 -8.95 15.98 -31.68
CA ILE A 94 -9.44 14.81 -30.95
C ILE A 94 -10.80 14.39 -31.51
N ASP A 95 -11.16 13.12 -31.32
CA ASP A 95 -12.48 12.62 -31.67
C ASP A 95 -13.56 13.15 -30.72
N LEU A 96 -14.29 14.17 -31.16
CA LEU A 96 -15.40 14.77 -30.40
C LEU A 96 -16.65 13.90 -30.38
N THR A 97 -16.69 12.79 -31.14
CA THR A 97 -17.83 11.85 -31.12
C THR A 97 -17.80 10.92 -29.91
N ASN A 98 -16.70 10.90 -29.14
CA ASN A 98 -16.61 10.08 -27.94
C ASN A 98 -17.64 10.55 -26.89
N PRO A 99 -18.61 9.69 -26.51
CA PRO A 99 -19.75 10.11 -25.70
C PRO A 99 -19.39 10.42 -24.24
N TYR A 100 -18.17 10.10 -23.79
CA TYR A 100 -17.70 10.40 -22.43
C TYR A 100 -17.10 11.81 -22.29
N ILE A 101 -16.79 12.49 -23.39
CA ILE A 101 -16.27 13.86 -23.35
C ILE A 101 -17.40 14.78 -22.92
N PHE A 102 -17.25 15.41 -21.75
CA PHE A 102 -18.18 16.41 -21.26
C PHE A 102 -17.89 17.78 -21.89
N CYS A 103 -16.63 18.21 -21.81
CA CYS A 103 -16.18 19.39 -22.53
C CYS A 103 -14.69 19.30 -22.84
N THR A 104 -14.26 20.03 -23.88
CA THR A 104 -12.85 20.17 -24.23
C THR A 104 -12.55 21.53 -24.84
N TRP A 105 -11.36 22.05 -24.57
CA TRP A 105 -10.92 23.37 -25.00
C TRP A 105 -9.43 23.40 -25.28
N LYS A 106 -8.98 24.39 -26.07
CA LYS A 106 -7.57 24.64 -26.34
C LYS A 106 -6.82 25.11 -25.09
N SER A 107 -5.62 24.57 -24.90
CA SER A 107 -4.72 24.97 -23.83
C SER A 107 -4.20 26.42 -24.03
N LEU A 108 -3.46 26.94 -23.04
CA LEU A 108 -2.90 28.29 -23.09
C LEU A 108 -2.13 28.56 -24.39
N SER A 109 -1.30 27.61 -24.85
CA SER A 109 -0.46 27.79 -26.04
C SER A 109 -1.19 27.62 -27.37
N ASN A 110 -2.43 27.10 -27.39
CA ASN A 110 -3.14 26.58 -28.57
C ASN A 110 -2.62 25.27 -29.17
N TYR A 111 -1.56 24.69 -28.62
CA TYR A 111 -1.00 23.43 -29.16
C TYR A 111 -1.50 22.18 -28.42
N GLY A 112 -2.21 22.35 -27.30
CA GLY A 112 -2.78 21.24 -26.53
C GLY A 112 -4.27 21.42 -26.25
N ARG A 113 -4.84 20.50 -25.48
CA ARG A 113 -6.23 20.58 -25.02
C ARG A 113 -6.41 20.15 -23.56
N GLY A 114 -7.38 20.77 -22.91
CA GLY A 114 -7.99 20.21 -21.71
C GLY A 114 -9.21 19.37 -22.08
N ILE A 115 -9.44 18.27 -21.37
CA ILE A 115 -10.65 17.45 -21.49
C ILE A 115 -11.23 17.23 -20.08
N LEU A 116 -12.53 17.41 -19.93
CA LEU A 116 -13.28 16.95 -18.76
C LEU A 116 -14.15 15.75 -19.12
N VAL A 117 -14.12 14.74 -18.25
CA VAL A 117 -15.01 13.58 -18.27
C VAL A 117 -15.77 13.52 -16.95
N ARG A 118 -17.11 13.38 -17.02
CA ARG A 118 -17.94 13.18 -15.82
C ARG A 118 -17.64 11.83 -15.20
N VAL A 119 -17.45 11.80 -13.88
CA VAL A 119 -17.13 10.57 -13.14
C VAL A 119 -17.97 10.45 -11.87
N LYS A 120 -18.51 9.25 -11.62
CA LYS A 120 -19.11 8.88 -10.32
C LYS A 120 -18.10 8.20 -9.41
N ASN A 121 -18.29 8.36 -8.09
CA ASN A 121 -17.48 7.70 -7.05
C ASN A 121 -15.97 8.01 -7.10
N LEU A 122 -15.59 9.18 -7.59
CA LEU A 122 -14.19 9.61 -7.57
C LEU A 122 -13.74 9.91 -6.13
N SER A 123 -12.55 9.47 -5.77
CA SER A 123 -11.91 9.78 -4.49
C SER A 123 -10.41 9.96 -4.67
N LYS A 124 -9.73 10.53 -3.66
CA LYS A 124 -8.25 10.59 -3.63
C LYS A 124 -7.60 9.20 -3.76
N ASP A 125 -8.35 8.15 -3.47
CA ASP A 125 -7.84 6.79 -3.33
C ASP A 125 -7.83 6.05 -4.65
N ASN A 126 -8.89 6.24 -5.44
CA ASN A 126 -9.02 5.67 -6.77
C ASN A 126 -8.59 6.63 -7.89
N PHE A 127 -8.34 7.92 -7.62
CA PHE A 127 -8.03 8.93 -8.65
C PHE A 127 -7.01 8.48 -9.70
N ARG A 128 -5.87 7.90 -9.29
CA ARG A 128 -4.83 7.47 -10.25
C ARG A 128 -5.29 6.35 -11.18
N TYR A 129 -6.13 5.46 -10.66
CA TYR A 129 -6.68 4.34 -11.41
C TYR A 129 -7.76 4.85 -12.37
N VAL A 130 -8.70 5.65 -11.86
CA VAL A 130 -9.76 6.26 -12.66
C VAL A 130 -9.17 7.13 -13.77
N TYR A 131 -8.15 7.95 -13.48
CA TYR A 131 -7.46 8.75 -14.48
C TYR A 131 -6.94 7.86 -15.61
N LYS A 132 -6.31 6.72 -15.27
CA LYS A 132 -5.77 5.77 -16.26
C LYS A 132 -6.88 5.16 -17.11
N GLU A 133 -7.94 4.66 -16.49
CA GLU A 133 -9.08 4.08 -17.23
C GLU A 133 -9.73 5.11 -18.16
N VAL A 134 -9.90 6.34 -17.71
CA VAL A 134 -10.44 7.43 -18.54
C VAL A 134 -9.49 7.76 -19.69
N SER A 135 -8.17 7.79 -19.47
CA SER A 135 -7.22 7.98 -20.58
C SER A 135 -7.28 6.85 -21.60
N GLU A 136 -7.33 5.59 -21.14
CA GLU A 136 -7.46 4.41 -22.01
C GLU A 136 -8.79 4.44 -22.80
N LEU A 137 -9.89 4.82 -22.15
CA LEU A 137 -11.22 4.98 -22.76
C LEU A 137 -11.25 6.03 -23.88
N LEU A 138 -10.46 7.09 -23.73
CA LEU A 138 -10.32 8.14 -24.73
C LEU A 138 -9.25 7.81 -25.79
N GLY A 139 -8.55 6.68 -25.68
CA GLY A 139 -7.44 6.33 -26.57
C GLY A 139 -6.22 7.24 -26.42
N ILE A 140 -6.04 7.85 -25.25
CA ILE A 140 -4.99 8.84 -24.97
C ILE A 140 -3.87 8.20 -24.14
N GLU A 141 -2.61 8.45 -24.54
CA GLU A 141 -1.46 8.09 -23.72
C GLU A 141 -1.38 8.99 -22.48
N SER A 142 -1.61 8.40 -21.31
CA SER A 142 -1.60 9.15 -20.05
C SER A 142 -0.18 9.56 -19.65
N ASP A 143 0.11 10.86 -19.63
CA ASP A 143 1.35 11.38 -19.02
C ASP A 143 1.44 11.00 -17.53
N ILE A 144 2.61 10.54 -17.09
CA ILE A 144 2.91 10.16 -15.71
C ILE A 144 2.94 11.41 -14.80
N GLY A 145 3.29 12.59 -15.33
CA GLY A 145 3.43 13.86 -14.61
C GLY A 145 2.11 14.54 -14.25
N ALA A 146 1.11 14.47 -15.13
CA ALA A 146 -0.22 15.10 -15.01
C ALA A 146 -1.18 14.42 -14.00
N LYS A 147 -0.82 13.26 -13.44
CA LYS A 147 -1.65 12.45 -12.51
C LYS A 147 -1.66 12.99 -11.07
N LYS A 148 -1.92 14.30 -10.89
CA LYS A 148 -1.97 14.97 -9.57
C LYS A 148 -3.38 15.45 -9.27
N ALA A 149 -3.89 15.09 -8.09
CA ALA A 149 -5.17 15.60 -7.60
C ALA A 149 -5.19 17.14 -7.51
N SER A 150 -4.02 17.73 -7.22
CA SER A 150 -3.79 19.17 -7.15
C SER A 150 -3.26 19.78 -8.44
N GLN A 151 -3.43 19.11 -9.60
CA GLN A 151 -2.94 19.61 -10.88
C GLN A 151 -3.60 20.96 -11.19
N PRO A 152 -2.83 22.04 -11.38
CA PRO A 152 -3.38 23.29 -11.84
C PRO A 152 -3.64 23.25 -13.35
N ASN A 153 -4.80 23.77 -13.76
CA ASN A 153 -5.09 24.12 -15.14
C ASN A 153 -5.03 25.64 -15.26
N ILE A 154 -4.14 26.17 -16.10
CA ILE A 154 -4.03 27.62 -16.30
C ILE A 154 -5.17 28.10 -17.15
N HIS A 155 -5.72 29.26 -16.79
CA HIS A 155 -6.80 29.89 -17.53
C HIS A 155 -6.36 30.13 -18.99
N SER A 156 -7.09 29.51 -19.91
CA SER A 156 -6.90 29.66 -21.35
C SER A 156 -8.14 30.28 -21.98
N TYR A 157 -8.08 30.50 -23.29
CA TYR A 157 -9.15 31.13 -24.05
C TYR A 157 -9.52 30.29 -25.26
N ASP A 158 -10.75 29.79 -25.31
CA ASP A 158 -11.28 29.05 -26.45
C ASP A 158 -12.77 29.37 -26.67
N PRO A 159 -13.09 30.30 -27.59
CA PRO A 159 -14.49 30.63 -27.90
C PRO A 159 -15.24 29.43 -28.52
N ASP A 160 -14.50 28.49 -29.13
CA ASP A 160 -15.01 27.27 -29.76
C ASP A 160 -15.00 26.06 -28.82
N LEU A 161 -14.96 26.29 -27.49
CA LEU A 161 -15.00 25.21 -26.49
C LEU A 161 -16.18 24.28 -26.78
N PHE A 162 -15.86 23.00 -27.00
CA PHE A 162 -16.85 21.95 -27.20
C PHE A 162 -17.46 21.53 -25.87
N TYR A 163 -18.76 21.32 -25.86
CA TYR A 163 -19.52 20.91 -24.69
C TYR A 163 -20.68 19.99 -25.07
N ASN A 164 -20.85 18.93 -24.29
CA ASN A 164 -21.88 17.91 -24.43
C ASN A 164 -22.58 17.70 -23.08
N GLU A 165 -23.77 18.29 -22.93
CA GLU A 165 -24.56 18.15 -21.71
C GLU A 165 -25.04 16.70 -21.48
N ASP A 166 -25.18 15.90 -22.53
CA ASP A 166 -25.62 14.49 -22.48
C ASP A 166 -24.45 13.50 -22.35
N SER A 167 -23.24 13.97 -22.05
CA SER A 167 -22.05 13.11 -21.95
C SER A 167 -22.27 11.96 -20.94
N ILE A 168 -21.88 10.75 -21.31
CA ILE A 168 -21.95 9.58 -20.44
C ILE A 168 -21.06 9.80 -19.21
N THR A 169 -21.64 9.59 -18.03
CA THR A 169 -20.88 9.62 -16.79
C THR A 169 -20.13 8.31 -16.62
N PHE A 170 -18.80 8.38 -16.65
CA PHE A 170 -17.94 7.23 -16.38
C PHE A 170 -18.17 6.73 -14.95
N LYS A 171 -18.42 5.43 -14.84
CA LYS A 171 -18.54 4.72 -13.57
C LYS A 171 -17.32 3.82 -13.47
N PRO A 172 -16.34 4.16 -12.63
CA PRO A 172 -15.20 3.28 -12.39
C PRO A 172 -15.73 1.92 -11.96
N THR A 173 -15.25 0.85 -12.59
CA THR A 173 -15.50 -0.50 -12.07
C THR A 173 -14.96 -0.51 -10.66
N ILE A 174 -15.83 -0.81 -9.68
CA ILE A 174 -15.49 -0.69 -8.27
C ILE A 174 -14.52 -1.81 -7.89
N ASN A 175 -13.24 -1.65 -8.23
CA ASN A 175 -12.15 -2.24 -7.47
C ASN A 175 -11.90 -1.29 -6.30
N MET A 176 -12.77 -1.36 -5.28
CA MET A 176 -12.71 -0.47 -4.12
C MET A 176 -11.40 -0.76 -3.35
N VAL A 177 -10.39 0.10 -3.51
CA VAL A 177 -9.33 0.26 -2.52
C VAL A 177 -9.91 1.18 -1.44
N THR A 178 -10.72 0.63 -0.53
CA THR A 178 -11.19 1.38 0.64
C THR A 178 -10.01 1.69 1.55
N ARG A 179 -9.64 2.97 1.68
CA ARG A 179 -8.84 3.45 2.82
C ARG A 179 -9.77 3.57 4.01
N VAL A 180 -9.60 2.69 4.99
CA VAL A 180 -10.02 2.99 6.36
C VAL A 180 -8.94 3.90 6.93
N GLY A 181 -9.28 5.19 7.05
CA GLY A 181 -8.46 6.15 7.81
C GLY A 181 -8.39 5.70 9.27
N ASN A 182 -7.18 5.62 9.80
CA ASN A 182 -6.96 5.90 11.22
C ASN A 182 -5.90 6.99 11.28
N ASN A 183 -6.24 8.05 12.01
CA ASN A 183 -5.49 9.29 12.13
C ASN A 183 -4.08 9.10 12.69
N ASN A 184 -3.22 10.04 12.29
CA ASN A 184 -1.99 10.50 12.93
C ASN A 184 -0.79 9.54 12.99
N SER A 185 0.22 9.84 12.17
CA SER A 185 1.57 10.23 12.65
C SER A 185 2.56 10.42 11.48
N PRO A 186 3.60 11.27 11.67
CA PRO A 186 4.14 12.12 10.62
C PRO A 186 5.12 11.44 9.67
N ILE A 187 5.34 12.18 8.59
CA ILE A 187 6.31 12.03 7.51
C ILE A 187 7.64 11.45 8.01
N THR A 188 8.06 10.34 7.39
CA THR A 188 9.45 10.19 6.93
C THR A 188 9.49 9.20 5.75
N LEU A 189 10.25 9.64 4.77
CA LEU A 189 10.48 9.11 3.44
C LEU A 189 11.18 7.73 3.52
N ALA A 190 10.52 6.67 3.07
CA ALA A 190 11.10 5.48 2.43
C ALA A 190 10.07 4.34 2.38
N PHE A 191 9.61 4.01 1.16
CA PHE A 191 8.97 2.76 0.76
C PHE A 191 8.02 2.11 1.79
N LYS A 192 6.81 2.69 1.97
CA LYS A 192 5.68 1.92 2.53
C LYS A 192 5.34 0.80 1.54
N LYS A 193 5.69 -0.46 1.90
CA LYS A 193 4.82 -1.61 1.58
C LYS A 193 3.43 -1.25 2.11
N ARG A 194 2.59 -0.69 1.25
CA ARG A 194 1.18 -0.41 1.52
C ARG A 194 0.51 -1.77 1.64
N GLU A 195 -0.05 -2.09 2.80
CA GLU A 195 -1.03 -3.18 2.89
C GLU A 195 -2.26 -2.73 2.10
N VAL A 196 -2.35 -3.16 0.85
CA VAL A 196 -3.53 -2.95 0.01
C VAL A 196 -4.60 -3.89 0.54
N ARG A 197 -5.68 -3.33 1.12
CA ARG A 197 -6.91 -4.07 1.38
C ARG A 197 -7.77 -3.92 0.13
N VAL A 198 -7.96 -5.02 -0.59
CA VAL A 198 -8.86 -5.07 -1.75
C VAL A 198 -10.27 -5.33 -1.22
N ALA A 199 -11.27 -4.57 -1.64
CA ALA A 199 -12.67 -4.76 -1.25
C ALA A 199 -13.55 -5.08 -2.47
N TYR A 200 -14.67 -5.76 -2.21
CA TYR A 200 -15.68 -6.20 -3.17
C TYR A 200 -17.07 -5.73 -2.72
N ALA A 201 -18.11 -5.96 -3.52
CA ALA A 201 -19.43 -5.32 -3.34
C ALA A 201 -20.06 -5.52 -1.95
N THR A 202 -19.74 -6.62 -1.25
CA THR A 202 -20.30 -6.95 0.06
C THR A 202 -19.26 -7.00 1.20
N GLY A 203 -17.97 -6.69 0.96
CA GLY A 203 -16.96 -6.74 2.03
C GLY A 203 -15.49 -6.51 1.63
N VAL A 204 -14.58 -6.70 2.59
CA VAL A 204 -13.12 -6.61 2.38
C VAL A 204 -12.54 -8.00 2.13
N ILE A 205 -11.72 -8.17 1.08
CA ILE A 205 -11.01 -9.42 0.79
C ILE A 205 -10.02 -9.71 1.92
N ARG A 206 -10.24 -10.83 2.59
CA ARG A 206 -9.38 -11.35 3.65
C ARG A 206 -8.24 -12.15 3.04
N PHE A 207 -7.02 -11.79 3.42
CA PHE A 207 -5.79 -12.50 3.06
C PHE A 207 -5.27 -13.39 4.19
N ASN A 208 -5.94 -13.39 5.34
CA ASN A 208 -5.62 -14.25 6.49
C ASN A 208 -6.81 -14.39 7.43
N ASN A 209 -6.72 -15.34 8.35
CA ASN A 209 -7.72 -15.58 9.39
C ASN A 209 -7.33 -14.98 10.76
N LEU A 210 -6.41 -14.00 10.83
CA LEU A 210 -6.01 -13.42 12.13
C LEU A 210 -7.15 -12.67 12.85
N HIS A 211 -8.22 -12.33 12.14
CA HIS A 211 -9.41 -11.70 12.69
C HIS A 211 -10.21 -12.64 13.62
N THR A 212 -9.97 -13.96 13.58
CA THR A 212 -10.63 -14.93 14.47
C THR A 212 -10.02 -14.98 15.86
N ILE A 213 -8.91 -14.26 16.09
CA ILE A 213 -8.25 -14.20 17.39
C ILE A 213 -9.03 -13.25 18.29
N ASP A 214 -9.47 -13.75 19.45
CA ASP A 214 -9.88 -12.89 20.55
C ASP A 214 -8.63 -12.35 21.27
N PHE A 215 -8.57 -11.02 21.38
CA PHE A 215 -7.48 -10.34 22.06
C PHE A 215 -7.80 -10.04 23.53
N GLU A 216 -9.03 -10.27 24.01
CA GLU A 216 -9.46 -10.03 25.39
C GLU A 216 -9.10 -8.61 25.88
N GLY A 217 -9.24 -7.62 25.01
CA GLY A 217 -8.85 -6.23 25.29
C GLY A 217 -7.33 -5.95 25.33
N LYS A 218 -6.48 -6.96 25.12
CA LYS A 218 -5.01 -6.80 25.09
C LYS A 218 -4.53 -6.23 23.76
N ASP A 219 -3.39 -5.56 23.81
CA ASP A 219 -2.71 -5.03 22.61
C ASP A 219 -2.14 -6.11 21.69
N TYR A 220 -1.86 -7.29 22.25
CA TYR A 220 -1.30 -8.43 21.55
C TYR A 220 -1.52 -9.73 22.32
N VAL A 221 -1.47 -10.85 21.61
CA VAL A 221 -1.49 -12.20 22.18
C VAL A 221 -0.15 -12.88 21.92
N VAL A 222 0.41 -13.52 22.96
CA VAL A 222 1.60 -14.36 22.87
C VAL A 222 1.18 -15.80 23.09
N PHE A 223 1.52 -16.66 22.14
CA PHE A 223 1.31 -18.09 22.27
C PHE A 223 2.56 -18.75 22.86
N GLU A 224 2.36 -19.69 23.78
CA GLU A 224 3.43 -20.47 24.37
C GLU A 224 4.16 -21.30 23.31
N GLU A 225 3.40 -21.97 22.44
CA GLU A 225 3.89 -22.56 21.21
C GLU A 225 3.37 -21.83 19.98
N LYS A 226 4.06 -21.98 18.84
CA LYS A 226 3.64 -21.29 17.62
C LYS A 226 2.29 -21.87 17.17
N GLN A 227 1.34 -20.98 16.87
CA GLN A 227 0.04 -21.33 16.31
C GLN A 227 0.07 -21.16 14.78
N LEU A 228 -0.66 -22.02 14.07
CA LEU A 228 -0.79 -21.98 12.62
C LEU A 228 -1.99 -21.16 12.19
N PHE A 229 -1.78 -20.31 11.19
CA PHE A 229 -2.79 -19.45 10.60
C PHE A 229 -2.83 -19.63 9.08
N ALA A 230 -3.96 -19.28 8.49
CA ALA A 230 -4.12 -19.22 7.05
C ALA A 230 -3.61 -17.88 6.52
N LYS A 231 -2.85 -17.91 5.42
CA LYS A 231 -2.40 -16.70 4.73
C LYS A 231 -2.33 -16.89 3.21
N ALA A 232 -3.00 -16.00 2.48
CA ALA A 232 -2.78 -15.80 1.06
C ALA A 232 -1.62 -14.81 0.86
N PHE A 233 -0.64 -15.17 0.04
CA PHE A 233 0.53 -14.34 -0.25
C PHE A 233 0.68 -14.14 -1.76
N ILE A 234 0.71 -12.89 -2.20
CA ILE A 234 0.94 -12.52 -3.60
C ILE A 234 2.43 -12.18 -3.79
N PRO A 235 3.20 -12.97 -4.58
CA PRO A 235 4.58 -12.66 -4.91
C PRO A 235 4.66 -11.50 -5.90
N LYS A 236 5.83 -10.88 -6.01
CA LYS A 236 6.04 -9.77 -6.96
C LYS A 236 5.86 -10.23 -8.42
N SER A 237 6.32 -11.44 -8.75
CA SER A 237 6.23 -12.06 -10.07
C SER A 237 6.02 -13.57 -9.92
N ILE A 238 5.26 -14.15 -10.84
CA ILE A 238 4.98 -15.60 -10.95
C ILE A 238 5.44 -16.05 -12.34
N ASN A 239 6.60 -16.70 -12.39
CA ASN A 239 7.26 -17.03 -13.66
C ASN A 239 6.76 -18.36 -14.25
N ARG A 240 7.02 -18.57 -15.55
CA ARG A 240 6.72 -19.83 -16.25
C ARG A 240 7.24 -21.04 -15.47
N GLY A 241 6.43 -22.10 -15.41
CA GLY A 241 6.70 -23.33 -14.65
C GLY A 241 5.86 -23.50 -13.39
N SER A 242 5.50 -22.41 -12.69
CA SER A 242 4.73 -22.48 -11.43
C SER A 242 3.37 -21.77 -11.47
N ARG A 243 3.05 -21.04 -12.55
CA ARG A 243 1.83 -20.22 -12.68
C ARG A 243 0.54 -20.97 -12.38
N ASN A 244 0.29 -22.11 -13.03
CA ASN A 244 -0.95 -22.88 -12.84
C ASN A 244 -1.10 -23.36 -11.39
N THR A 245 -0.05 -24.00 -10.85
CA THR A 245 -0.04 -24.49 -9.46
C THR A 245 -0.25 -23.36 -8.46
N TYR A 246 0.44 -22.24 -8.67
CA TYR A 246 0.32 -21.07 -7.81
C TYR A 246 -1.07 -20.45 -7.89
N MET A 247 -1.58 -20.17 -9.10
CA MET A 247 -2.90 -19.54 -9.29
C MET A 247 -4.02 -20.42 -8.73
N SER A 248 -3.93 -21.74 -8.92
CA SER A 248 -4.90 -22.70 -8.36
C SER A 248 -4.88 -22.72 -6.83
N SER A 249 -3.68 -22.80 -6.22
CA SER A 249 -3.54 -22.77 -4.76
C SER A 249 -3.97 -21.43 -4.17
N PHE A 250 -3.61 -20.32 -4.82
CA PHE A 250 -3.97 -18.97 -4.41
C PHE A 250 -5.48 -18.74 -4.51
N ALA A 251 -6.12 -19.14 -5.60
CA ALA A 251 -7.56 -19.05 -5.80
C ALA A 251 -8.33 -19.82 -4.72
N HIS A 252 -7.92 -21.07 -4.44
CA HIS A 252 -8.49 -21.86 -3.34
C HIS A 252 -8.34 -21.14 -1.99
N GLN A 253 -7.15 -20.62 -1.67
CA GLN A 253 -6.91 -19.93 -0.41
C GLN A 253 -7.77 -18.67 -0.26
N ILE A 254 -7.98 -17.90 -1.34
CA ILE A 254 -8.78 -16.68 -1.32
C ILE A 254 -10.25 -16.98 -1.11
N ILE A 255 -10.84 -17.92 -1.85
CA ILE A 255 -12.26 -18.25 -1.68
C ILE A 255 -12.52 -18.89 -0.31
N ALA A 256 -11.61 -19.74 0.18
CA ALA A 256 -11.74 -20.34 1.51
C ALA A 256 -11.69 -19.30 2.64
N LEU A 257 -10.92 -18.22 2.49
CA LEU A 257 -10.88 -17.11 3.44
C LEU A 257 -12.09 -16.16 3.34
N ASN A 258 -12.86 -16.26 2.25
CA ASN A 258 -13.95 -15.34 1.90
C ASN A 258 -15.14 -16.10 1.32
N LEU A 259 -15.74 -17.01 2.10
CA LEU A 259 -16.79 -17.92 1.65
C LEU A 259 -18.04 -17.23 1.06
N GLU A 260 -18.29 -15.99 1.46
CA GLU A 260 -19.44 -15.17 1.03
C GLU A 260 -19.11 -14.28 -0.18
N MET A 261 -17.91 -14.38 -0.74
CA MET A 261 -17.50 -13.58 -1.90
C MET A 261 -18.33 -13.96 -3.14
N PRO A 262 -19.01 -13.00 -3.81
CA PRO A 262 -19.70 -13.26 -5.07
C PRO A 262 -18.76 -13.78 -6.16
N PHE A 263 -19.30 -14.58 -7.08
CA PHE A 263 -18.54 -15.20 -8.16
C PHE A 263 -17.82 -14.17 -9.04
N ASP A 264 -18.51 -13.10 -9.42
CA ASP A 264 -17.96 -12.07 -10.31
C ASP A 264 -16.80 -11.31 -9.65
N ASP A 265 -16.90 -11.05 -8.36
CA ASP A 265 -15.85 -10.42 -7.56
C ASP A 265 -14.62 -11.33 -7.42
N PHE A 266 -14.84 -12.61 -7.12
CA PHE A 266 -13.78 -13.62 -7.06
C PHE A 266 -13.08 -13.77 -8.42
N CYS A 267 -13.87 -13.89 -9.48
CA CYS A 267 -13.39 -14.02 -10.85
C CYS A 267 -12.50 -12.84 -11.25
N SER A 268 -13.02 -11.62 -11.09
CA SER A 268 -12.31 -10.39 -11.41
C SER A 268 -11.01 -10.26 -10.61
N PHE A 269 -11.05 -10.59 -9.31
CA PHE A 269 -9.88 -10.54 -8.46
C PHE A 269 -8.77 -11.50 -8.93
N ILE A 270 -9.11 -12.76 -9.20
CA ILE A 270 -8.13 -13.77 -9.63
C ILE A 270 -7.55 -13.46 -11.02
N ILE A 271 -8.38 -12.97 -11.96
CA ILE A 271 -7.94 -12.53 -13.29
C ILE A 271 -6.93 -11.38 -13.18
N ASN A 272 -7.20 -10.39 -12.33
CA ASN A 272 -6.28 -9.27 -12.12
C ASN A 272 -4.94 -9.73 -11.54
N ILE A 273 -4.94 -10.66 -10.58
CA ILE A 273 -3.70 -11.24 -10.07
C ILE A 273 -2.91 -11.95 -11.17
N ASN A 274 -3.57 -12.69 -12.07
CA ASN A 274 -2.91 -13.30 -13.22
C ASN A 274 -2.28 -12.23 -14.14
N ARG A 275 -3.02 -11.20 -14.52
CA ARG A 275 -2.54 -10.14 -15.43
C ARG A 275 -1.36 -9.35 -14.84
N ASP A 276 -1.44 -9.01 -13.56
CA ASP A 276 -0.44 -8.17 -12.91
C ASP A 276 0.83 -8.94 -12.56
N HIS A 277 0.69 -10.17 -12.06
CA HIS A 277 1.80 -10.90 -11.43
C HIS A 277 2.34 -12.08 -12.25
N CYS A 278 1.55 -12.73 -13.12
CA CYS A 278 2.07 -13.81 -13.95
C CYS A 278 2.88 -13.28 -15.14
N LYS A 279 4.05 -13.88 -15.38
CA LYS A 279 4.96 -13.53 -16.49
C LYS A 279 5.30 -14.79 -17.32
N PRO A 280 4.74 -14.93 -18.54
CA PRO A 280 3.57 -14.18 -19.05
C PRO A 280 2.29 -14.54 -18.28
N PRO A 281 1.18 -13.81 -18.45
CA PRO A 281 -0.13 -14.25 -17.94
C PRO A 281 -0.52 -15.64 -18.46
N LEU A 282 -1.31 -16.39 -17.67
CA LEU A 282 -2.05 -17.54 -18.18
C LEU A 282 -3.13 -17.06 -19.15
N LYS A 283 -3.54 -17.93 -20.09
CA LYS A 283 -4.62 -17.60 -21.02
C LYS A 283 -5.95 -17.41 -20.27
N ASP A 284 -6.85 -16.62 -20.84
CA ASP A 284 -8.12 -16.30 -20.21
C ASP A 284 -8.97 -17.58 -20.00
N GLU A 285 -8.90 -18.57 -20.90
CA GLU A 285 -9.62 -19.84 -20.74
C GLU A 285 -9.05 -20.69 -19.58
N GLU A 286 -7.72 -20.71 -19.42
CA GLU A 286 -7.04 -21.44 -18.36
C GLU A 286 -7.41 -20.86 -16.99
N ILE A 287 -7.34 -19.53 -16.84
CA ILE A 287 -7.64 -18.87 -15.57
C ILE A 287 -9.13 -18.99 -15.24
N MET A 288 -10.02 -18.87 -16.23
CA MET A 288 -11.46 -19.08 -16.02
C MET A 288 -11.79 -20.49 -15.58
N THR A 289 -11.07 -21.50 -16.08
CA THR A 289 -11.20 -22.89 -15.64
C THR A 289 -10.83 -23.03 -14.16
N ILE A 290 -9.71 -22.43 -13.75
CA ILE A 290 -9.28 -22.40 -12.33
C ILE A 290 -10.35 -21.72 -11.46
N VAL A 291 -10.82 -20.54 -11.86
CA VAL A 291 -11.82 -19.77 -11.11
C VAL A 291 -13.11 -20.57 -10.93
N LYS A 292 -13.69 -21.10 -12.02
CA LYS A 292 -14.94 -21.87 -11.96
C LYS A 292 -14.79 -23.11 -11.08
N TYR A 293 -13.69 -23.85 -11.26
CA TYR A 293 -13.41 -25.04 -10.47
C TYR A 293 -13.31 -24.73 -8.97
N LYS A 294 -12.48 -23.73 -8.59
CA LYS A 294 -12.27 -23.37 -7.18
C LYS A 294 -13.49 -22.75 -6.52
N TYR A 295 -14.30 -22.00 -7.26
CA TYR A 295 -15.55 -21.47 -6.73
C TYR A 295 -16.61 -22.57 -6.51
N GLY A 296 -16.64 -23.57 -7.39
CA GLY A 296 -17.57 -24.70 -7.33
C GLY A 296 -17.22 -25.79 -6.30
N GLU A 297 -16.03 -25.78 -5.71
CA GLU A 297 -15.61 -26.77 -4.69
C GLU A 297 -16.59 -26.77 -3.50
N LYS A 298 -17.13 -27.93 -3.11
CA LYS A 298 -18.08 -28.04 -1.99
C LYS A 298 -17.42 -27.70 -0.65
N GLU A 299 -16.20 -28.19 -0.44
CA GLU A 299 -15.42 -27.97 0.78
C GLU A 299 -14.31 -26.96 0.51
N LYS A 300 -14.37 -25.82 1.23
CA LYS A 300 -13.43 -24.71 1.07
C LYS A 300 -12.81 -24.37 2.42
N THR A 301 -11.86 -25.18 2.88
CA THR A 301 -11.17 -24.95 4.15
C THR A 301 -9.84 -24.21 3.93
N PRO A 302 -9.58 -23.10 4.63
CA PRO A 302 -8.30 -22.38 4.48
C PRO A 302 -7.10 -23.26 4.84
N ILE A 303 -6.07 -23.24 3.99
CA ILE A 303 -4.82 -23.94 4.29
C ILE A 303 -4.05 -23.16 5.36
N LEU A 304 -3.71 -23.82 6.45
CA LEU A 304 -2.93 -23.24 7.55
C LEU A 304 -1.43 -23.29 7.20
N ASN A 305 -0.90 -22.20 6.66
CA ASN A 305 0.46 -22.10 6.10
C ASN A 305 1.33 -21.02 6.78
N TYR A 306 0.88 -20.46 7.91
CA TYR A 306 1.52 -19.30 8.51
C TYR A 306 1.65 -19.38 10.03
N GLU A 307 2.86 -19.72 10.49
CA GLU A 307 3.14 -19.80 11.92
C GLU A 307 3.30 -18.44 12.59
N ARG A 308 2.72 -18.30 13.78
CA ARG A 308 2.85 -17.12 14.64
C ARG A 308 2.96 -17.47 16.11
N ARG A 309 3.90 -16.81 16.79
CA ARG A 309 4.03 -16.82 18.26
C ARG A 309 3.46 -15.56 18.91
N LEU A 310 3.38 -14.48 18.14
CA LEU A 310 2.92 -13.17 18.60
C LEU A 310 2.05 -12.58 17.50
N VAL A 311 0.84 -12.16 17.86
CA VAL A 311 -0.07 -11.44 16.99
C VAL A 311 -0.50 -10.15 17.67
N PHE A 312 -0.46 -9.04 16.93
CA PHE A 312 -0.87 -7.74 17.44
C PHE A 312 -2.32 -7.47 17.12
N ASN A 313 -3.04 -6.91 18.09
CA ASN A 313 -4.41 -6.46 17.91
C ASN A 313 -4.41 -5.29 16.90
N PRO A 314 -5.16 -5.39 15.79
CA PRO A 314 -5.27 -4.30 14.83
C PRO A 314 -5.84 -3.01 15.44
N LYS A 315 -6.65 -3.12 16.50
CA LYS A 315 -7.30 -1.98 17.18
C LYS A 315 -6.39 -1.26 18.18
N ALA A 316 -5.24 -1.84 18.55
CA ALA A 316 -4.35 -1.29 19.57
C ALA A 316 -3.58 -0.02 19.14
N GLY A 317 -3.71 0.44 17.88
CA GLY A 317 -3.05 1.66 17.40
C GLY A 317 -1.51 1.62 17.40
N LEU A 318 -0.89 0.46 17.66
CA LEU A 318 0.57 0.36 17.78
C LEU A 318 1.29 0.59 16.44
N SER A 319 2.26 1.52 16.47
CA SER A 319 3.19 1.76 15.36
C SER A 319 4.11 0.56 15.08
N LYS A 320 4.70 0.52 13.89
CA LYS A 320 5.68 -0.51 13.51
C LYS A 320 6.88 -0.56 14.48
N ILE A 321 7.34 0.60 14.95
CA ILE A 321 8.47 0.71 15.89
C ILE A 321 8.09 0.11 17.24
N GLN A 322 6.91 0.46 17.78
CA GLN A 322 6.41 -0.12 19.03
C GLN A 322 6.23 -1.64 18.91
N LYS A 323 5.59 -2.12 17.82
CA LYS A 323 5.43 -3.55 17.54
C LYS A 323 6.78 -4.28 17.51
N ASN A 324 7.78 -3.71 16.85
CA ASN A 324 9.12 -4.29 16.78
C ASN A 324 9.80 -4.32 18.16
N ARG A 325 9.67 -3.26 18.96
CA ARG A 325 10.21 -3.21 20.34
C ARG A 325 9.58 -4.28 21.23
N ILE A 326 8.25 -4.38 21.21
CA ILE A 326 7.48 -5.38 21.96
C ILE A 326 7.90 -6.78 21.52
N LYS A 327 7.89 -7.05 20.22
CA LYS A 327 8.33 -8.32 19.64
C LYS A 327 9.75 -8.68 20.07
N GLY A 328 10.69 -7.74 19.99
CA GLY A 328 12.07 -7.93 20.39
C GLY A 328 12.20 -8.32 21.86
N LYS A 329 11.49 -7.60 22.75
CA LYS A 329 11.47 -7.89 24.19
C LYS A 329 10.91 -9.29 24.49
N ILE A 330 9.77 -9.64 23.91
CA ILE A 330 9.10 -10.92 24.15
C ILE A 330 9.93 -12.08 23.60
N ILE A 331 10.31 -12.03 22.32
CA ILE A 331 11.08 -13.10 21.68
C ILE A 331 12.47 -13.23 22.32
N GLY A 332 13.09 -12.11 22.70
CA GLY A 332 14.35 -12.09 23.44
C GLY A 332 14.22 -12.77 24.81
N GLY A 333 13.17 -12.44 25.56
CA GLY A 333 12.87 -13.08 26.85
C GLY A 333 12.65 -14.59 26.72
N ILE A 334 11.91 -15.04 25.72
CA ILE A 334 11.68 -16.48 25.45
C ILE A 334 13.01 -17.18 25.11
N ARG A 335 13.83 -16.58 24.25
CA ARG A 335 15.16 -17.14 23.89
C ARG A 335 16.09 -17.20 25.10
N MET A 336 16.05 -16.18 25.96
CA MET A 336 16.82 -16.16 27.21
C MET A 336 16.39 -17.30 28.12
N LYS A 337 15.09 -17.45 28.40
CA LYS A 337 14.56 -18.54 29.23
C LYS A 337 14.96 -19.92 28.68
N LYS A 338 14.85 -20.15 27.36
CA LYS A 338 15.29 -21.40 26.73
C LYS A 338 16.79 -21.65 26.86
N SER A 339 17.62 -20.61 26.80
CA SER A 339 19.07 -20.76 27.00
C SER A 339 19.41 -21.07 28.46
N ILE A 340 18.77 -20.40 29.42
CA ILE A 340 18.93 -20.66 30.86
C ILE A 340 18.53 -22.11 31.17
N ALA A 341 17.33 -22.53 30.75
CA ALA A 341 16.85 -23.90 30.97
C ALA A 341 17.76 -24.96 30.32
N LYS A 342 18.38 -24.67 29.17
CA LYS A 342 19.34 -25.59 28.53
C LYS A 342 20.65 -25.70 29.33
N ILE A 343 21.13 -24.59 29.89
CA ILE A 343 22.33 -24.57 30.75
C ILE A 343 22.03 -25.31 32.06
N GLU A 344 20.88 -25.03 32.67
CA GLU A 344 20.42 -25.70 33.88
C GLU A 344 20.34 -27.21 33.67
N LYS A 345 19.66 -27.67 32.62
CA LYS A 345 19.59 -29.09 32.28
C LYS A 345 20.97 -29.72 32.05
N ALA A 346 21.92 -28.99 31.49
CA ALA A 346 23.28 -29.51 31.31
C ALA A 346 24.01 -29.66 32.66
N ILE A 347 23.80 -28.73 33.60
CA ILE A 347 24.33 -28.81 34.97
C ILE A 347 23.66 -29.95 35.74
N ASP A 348 22.34 -30.11 35.61
CA ASP A 348 21.58 -31.17 36.30
C ASP A 348 22.03 -32.56 35.88
N ASN A 349 22.36 -32.73 34.59
CA ASN A 349 22.81 -34.01 34.02
C ASN A 349 24.34 -34.06 33.84
N TRP A 350 25.09 -33.31 34.66
CA TRP A 350 26.53 -33.25 34.53
C TRP A 350 27.19 -34.51 35.10
N SER A 351 28.02 -35.19 34.30
CA SER A 351 28.88 -36.28 34.76
C SER A 351 30.28 -35.75 35.03
N PHE A 352 30.71 -35.79 36.29
CA PHE A 352 32.06 -35.36 36.67
C PHE A 352 33.15 -36.35 36.25
N GLU A 353 32.83 -37.64 36.18
CA GLU A 353 33.76 -38.68 35.70
C GLU A 353 34.11 -38.48 34.23
N GLU A 354 33.12 -38.20 33.39
CA GLU A 354 33.32 -38.05 31.94
C GLU A 354 33.80 -36.66 31.54
N SER A 355 33.27 -35.62 32.20
CA SER A 355 33.40 -34.22 31.74
C SER A 355 34.22 -33.34 32.68
N GLY A 356 34.71 -33.90 33.80
CA GLY A 356 35.48 -33.18 34.80
C GLY A 356 34.73 -31.99 35.40
N LYS A 357 35.51 -30.99 35.84
CA LYS A 357 35.00 -29.77 36.47
C LYS A 357 34.07 -28.99 35.53
N ILE A 358 32.98 -28.47 36.08
CA ILE A 358 32.09 -27.56 35.34
C ILE A 358 32.81 -26.22 35.16
N THR A 359 33.06 -25.86 33.90
CA THR A 359 33.64 -24.57 33.48
C THR A 359 32.75 -23.96 32.40
N GLN A 360 32.95 -22.67 32.10
CA GLN A 360 32.22 -22.02 31.01
C GLN A 360 32.50 -22.67 29.65
N LYS A 361 33.73 -23.16 29.43
CA LYS A 361 34.14 -23.85 28.20
C LYS A 361 33.49 -25.23 28.09
N SER A 362 33.53 -26.03 29.15
CA SER A 362 32.88 -27.35 29.15
C SER A 362 31.35 -27.23 29.03
N LEU A 363 30.73 -26.20 29.62
CA LEU A 363 29.31 -25.90 29.40
C LEU A 363 29.00 -25.50 27.96
N GLN A 364 29.87 -24.75 27.29
CA GLN A 364 29.72 -24.44 25.87
C GLN A 364 29.72 -25.73 25.04
N GLU A 365 30.65 -26.64 25.29
CA GLU A 365 30.76 -27.92 24.60
C GLU A 365 29.52 -28.79 24.82
N LYS A 366 29.08 -28.97 26.07
CA LYS A 366 27.91 -29.79 26.40
C LYS A 366 26.58 -29.22 25.89
N THR A 367 26.43 -27.90 25.90
CA THR A 367 25.17 -27.24 25.48
C THR A 367 25.14 -26.86 24.00
N GLY A 368 26.29 -26.82 23.31
CA GLY A 368 26.44 -26.30 21.95
C GLY A 368 26.12 -24.80 21.82
N LYS A 369 26.13 -24.05 22.94
CA LYS A 369 25.87 -22.59 22.94
C LYS A 369 27.19 -21.84 22.78
N CYS A 370 27.14 -20.67 22.15
CA CYS A 370 28.35 -19.83 22.05
C CYS A 370 28.79 -19.35 23.45
N ILE A 371 30.10 -19.23 23.64
CA ILE A 371 30.70 -18.86 24.93
C ILE A 371 30.12 -17.58 25.52
N LYS A 372 29.87 -16.55 24.69
CA LYS A 372 29.25 -15.29 25.13
C LYS A 372 27.83 -15.47 25.72
N THR A 373 27.09 -16.46 25.25
CA THR A 373 25.78 -16.80 25.83
C THR A 373 25.94 -17.49 27.18
N ILE A 374 26.92 -18.39 27.30
CA ILE A 374 27.28 -19.02 28.56
C ILE A 374 27.69 -17.95 29.56
N GLU A 375 28.69 -17.13 29.27
CA GLU A 375 29.18 -16.05 30.14
C GLU A 375 28.05 -15.15 30.65
N ARG A 376 27.18 -14.70 29.74
CA ARG A 376 26.04 -13.83 30.07
C ARG A 376 25.11 -14.44 31.10
N HIS A 377 24.84 -15.75 31.01
CA HIS A 377 23.90 -16.45 31.87
C HIS A 377 24.57 -17.22 33.01
N TYR A 378 25.90 -17.37 32.99
CA TYR A 378 26.68 -18.11 33.97
C TYR A 378 26.49 -17.57 35.38
N LYS A 379 26.32 -16.26 35.52
CA LYS A 379 26.02 -15.59 36.79
C LYS A 379 24.82 -16.17 37.52
N HIS A 380 23.82 -16.70 36.80
CA HIS A 380 22.63 -17.31 37.42
C HIS A 380 22.94 -18.67 38.08
N PHE A 381 24.07 -19.30 37.73
CA PHE A 381 24.45 -20.63 38.19
C PHE A 381 25.77 -20.65 38.97
N LYS A 382 26.42 -19.49 39.15
CA LYS A 382 27.80 -19.40 39.67
C LYS A 382 27.97 -20.06 41.03
N GLU A 383 27.07 -19.78 41.96
CA GLU A 383 27.10 -20.34 43.32
C GLU A 383 26.89 -21.85 43.31
N ARG A 384 25.87 -22.31 42.57
CA ARG A 384 25.57 -23.74 42.40
C ARG A 384 26.75 -24.50 41.80
N ILE A 385 27.33 -23.98 40.72
CA ILE A 385 28.51 -24.57 40.07
C ILE A 385 29.71 -24.59 41.02
N SER A 386 29.92 -23.53 41.80
CA SER A 386 31.00 -23.48 42.78
C SER A 386 30.82 -24.56 43.85
N SER A 387 29.61 -24.74 44.38
CA SER A 387 29.30 -25.78 45.36
C SER A 387 29.56 -27.18 44.79
N LEU A 388 29.05 -27.47 43.58
CA LEU A 388 29.24 -28.76 42.92
C LEU A 388 30.72 -29.07 42.66
N ASN A 389 31.47 -28.09 42.16
CA ASN A 389 32.90 -28.27 41.91
C ASN A 389 33.73 -28.42 43.20
N SER A 390 33.31 -27.81 44.30
CA SER A 390 33.99 -27.97 45.60
C SER A 390 33.76 -29.35 46.20
N LYS A 391 32.58 -29.96 45.99
CA LYS A 391 32.30 -31.34 46.43
C LYS A 391 33.24 -32.33 45.76
N LEU A 392 33.42 -32.24 44.43
CA LEU A 392 34.39 -33.05 43.68
C LEU A 392 35.80 -32.99 44.30
N LYS A 393 36.26 -31.78 44.67
CA LYS A 393 37.60 -31.58 45.24
C LYS A 393 37.76 -32.20 46.63
N ASN A 394 36.67 -32.36 47.38
CA ASN A 394 36.68 -33.02 48.68
C ASN A 394 36.63 -34.54 48.52
N ASP A 395 35.84 -35.04 47.56
CA ASP A 395 35.76 -36.48 47.24
C ASP A 395 37.12 -37.02 46.74
N ASP A 396 37.81 -36.28 45.86
CA ASP A 396 39.17 -36.61 45.41
C ASP A 396 40.19 -36.63 46.58
N LYS A 397 40.02 -35.75 47.57
CA LYS A 397 40.91 -35.66 48.74
C LYS A 397 40.66 -36.75 49.78
N GLU A 398 39.45 -37.28 49.86
CA GLU A 398 39.15 -38.41 50.75
C GLU A 398 39.61 -39.74 50.15
N LEU A 399 39.53 -39.90 48.82
CA LEU A 399 40.11 -41.03 48.09
C LEU A 399 41.65 -41.08 48.22
N ASP A 400 42.33 -39.95 48.06
CA ASP A 400 43.80 -39.85 48.23
C ASP A 400 44.28 -40.04 49.69
N LYS A 401 43.38 -39.97 50.67
CA LYS A 401 43.68 -40.25 52.08
C LYS A 401 43.34 -41.69 52.50
N ALA A 402 42.56 -42.40 51.70
CA ALA A 402 42.13 -43.78 51.94
C ALA A 402 42.94 -44.82 51.15
N ALA A 403 43.72 -44.37 50.15
CA ALA A 403 44.78 -45.13 49.48
C ALA A 403 46.13 -44.92 50.19
#